data_AF-A0A7Z9UBL1-F1
#
_entry.id   AF-A0A7Z9UBL1-F1
#
_cell.length_a   1.000
_cell.length_b   1.000
_cell.length_c   1.000
_cell.angle_alpha   90.00
_cell.angle_beta   90.00
_cell.angle_gamma   90.00
#
_symmetry.space_group_name_H-M   'P 1'
#
loop_
_entity.id
_entity.type
_entity.pdbx_description
1 polymer ?
#
loop_
_entity_poly.entity_id
_entity_poly.type
_entity_poly.pdbx_seq_one_letter_code
_entity_poly.pdbx_strand_id
1 'polypeptide(L)'
;MKKMLASLVSIGLTVAILGCTQSPDAGEDSHEGHTHASATPKAAQTVAVTPTPGQKVEVAAGGTEFDPAVPADSIPDGSWACIMDDKVHYASSDKGAGECPVCGMNLAQTGTKEGE
;
A
#
# COMPACT_ATOMS: atom_id res chain seq x y z
N MET A 1 18.16 33.79 0.45
CA MET A 1 19.42 34.06 -0.27
C MET A 1 20.12 32.71 -0.46
N LYS A 2 19.72 31.85 -1.40
CA LYS A 2 20.09 31.83 -2.83
C LYS A 2 21.57 32.20 -3.09
N LYS A 3 22.35 31.15 -3.32
CA LYS A 3 23.30 30.96 -4.43
C LYS A 3 24.80 31.04 -4.11
N MET A 4 25.44 29.95 -4.56
CA MET A 4 26.80 29.81 -5.09
C MET A 4 27.91 29.68 -4.07
N LEU A 5 28.53 28.50 -4.07
CA LEU A 5 29.95 28.39 -4.40
C LEU A 5 30.16 27.04 -5.09
N ALA A 6 30.46 27.11 -6.39
CA ALA A 6 30.92 26.01 -7.23
C ALA A 6 32.44 25.90 -7.12
N SER A 7 32.97 24.68 -7.05
CA SER A 7 34.36 24.25 -7.33
C SER A 7 34.54 22.87 -6.69
N LEU A 8 35.20 21.86 -7.24
CA LEU A 8 36.08 21.72 -8.40
C LEU A 8 36.14 20.23 -8.76
N VAL A 9 36.37 19.96 -10.03
CA VAL A 9 36.67 18.68 -10.69
C VAL A 9 37.66 17.81 -9.92
N SER A 10 37.43 16.49 -9.88
CA SER A 10 38.52 15.49 -9.90
C SER A 10 38.04 14.17 -10.50
N ILE A 11 38.72 13.80 -11.57
CA ILE A 11 38.65 12.57 -12.36
C ILE A 11 39.06 11.37 -11.51
N GLY A 12 38.38 10.23 -11.68
CA GLY A 12 38.75 8.96 -11.06
C GLY A 12 38.08 7.77 -11.75
N LEU A 13 38.51 7.49 -12.98
CA LEU A 13 38.23 6.28 -13.73
C LEU A 13 38.90 5.08 -13.03
N THR A 14 38.10 4.13 -12.52
CA THR A 14 38.57 2.76 -12.28
C THR A 14 37.51 1.75 -12.74
N VAL A 15 37.69 1.30 -13.98
CA VAL A 15 37.13 0.05 -14.49
C VAL A 15 37.85 -1.10 -13.78
N ALA A 16 37.08 -1.98 -13.13
CA ALA A 16 37.49 -3.34 -12.80
C ALA A 16 36.33 -4.29 -13.08
N ILE A 17 36.20 -4.67 -14.35
CA ILE A 17 35.48 -5.87 -14.78
C ILE A 17 36.42 -7.04 -14.46
N LEU A 18 36.13 -7.78 -13.39
CA LEU A 18 36.68 -9.11 -13.14
C LEU A 18 35.54 -10.12 -13.05
N GLY A 19 35.61 -11.14 -13.90
CA GLY A 19 35.18 -12.49 -13.53
C GLY A 19 33.83 -12.95 -14.09
N CYS A 20 33.88 -13.64 -15.24
CA CYS A 20 32.98 -14.76 -15.51
C CYS A 20 33.27 -15.88 -14.49
N THR A 21 32.25 -16.57 -13.98
CA THR A 21 32.09 -18.05 -14.00
C THR A 21 30.99 -18.53 -13.03
N GLN A 22 29.96 -19.16 -13.61
CA GLN A 22 29.30 -20.40 -13.15
C GLN A 22 28.32 -20.34 -11.96
N SER A 23 27.03 -20.49 -12.28
CA SER A 23 26.12 -21.34 -11.50
C SER A 23 26.65 -22.78 -11.46
N PRO A 24 26.55 -23.45 -10.31
CA PRO A 24 25.52 -24.48 -10.15
C PRO A 24 24.81 -24.49 -8.78
N ASP A 25 23.65 -25.14 -8.81
CA ASP A 25 22.66 -25.49 -7.78
C ASP A 25 23.16 -26.05 -6.44
N ALA A 26 22.21 -26.01 -5.50
CA ALA A 26 22.03 -26.84 -4.30
C ALA A 26 22.67 -26.39 -2.97
N GLY A 27 21.81 -25.87 -2.10
CA GLY A 27 21.70 -26.40 -0.74
C GLY A 27 22.05 -25.47 0.42
N GLU A 28 21.02 -25.25 1.25
CA GLU A 28 21.09 -25.21 2.73
C GLU A 28 21.39 -23.85 3.42
N ASP A 29 20.29 -23.26 3.89
CA ASP A 29 20.08 -22.78 5.27
C ASP A 29 21.10 -21.80 5.87
N SER A 30 20.75 -20.52 5.88
CA SER A 30 20.69 -19.74 7.13
C SER A 30 20.05 -18.39 6.87
N HIS A 31 18.91 -18.20 7.53
CA HIS A 31 18.10 -17.01 7.61
C HIS A 31 18.90 -15.83 8.18
N GLU A 32 19.57 -15.08 7.31
CA GLU A 32 20.12 -13.76 7.64
C GLU A 32 18.95 -12.78 7.68
N GLY A 33 18.57 -12.43 8.91
CA GLY A 33 17.41 -11.63 9.25
C GLY A 33 17.38 -10.33 8.46
N HIS A 34 16.46 -10.28 7.51
CA HIS A 34 15.85 -9.05 7.06
C HIS A 34 15.22 -8.38 8.27
N THR A 35 15.96 -7.47 8.90
CA THR A 35 15.39 -6.44 9.77
C THR A 35 14.64 -5.46 8.86
N HIS A 36 13.54 -5.95 8.27
CA HIS A 36 12.41 -5.06 8.14
C HIS A 36 12.08 -4.68 9.58
N ALA A 37 12.53 -3.50 9.98
CA ALA A 37 11.79 -2.70 10.93
C ALA A 37 10.39 -2.51 10.30
N SER A 38 9.58 -3.56 10.42
CA SER A 38 8.14 -3.50 10.32
C SER A 38 7.73 -2.60 11.47
N ALA A 39 7.73 -1.30 11.20
CA ALA A 39 6.59 -0.51 11.59
C ALA A 39 5.42 -1.26 10.97
N THR A 40 4.83 -2.18 11.74
CA THR A 40 3.56 -2.82 11.44
C THR A 40 2.64 -1.71 10.96
N PRO A 41 2.29 -1.59 9.66
CA PRO A 41 1.05 -0.94 9.36
C PRO A 41 0.03 -1.82 10.08
N LYS A 42 -0.59 -1.24 11.11
CA LYS A 42 -1.73 -1.79 11.82
C LYS A 42 -2.55 -2.60 10.82
N ALA A 43 -2.46 -3.92 10.97
CA ALA A 43 -2.84 -4.89 9.96
C ALA A 43 -4.18 -4.48 9.33
N ALA A 44 -4.29 -4.62 8.01
CA ALA A 44 -5.57 -4.74 7.36
C ALA A 44 -6.37 -5.78 8.16
N GLN A 45 -7.33 -5.30 8.94
CA GLN A 45 -8.11 -6.16 9.82
C GLN A 45 -9.20 -6.72 8.94
N THR A 46 -9.16 -8.02 8.63
CA THR A 46 -10.27 -8.69 7.94
C THR A 46 -11.44 -8.77 8.91
N VAL A 47 -12.53 -8.07 8.61
CA VAL A 47 -13.73 -8.05 9.44
C VAL A 47 -14.86 -8.76 8.69
N ALA A 48 -15.31 -9.87 9.26
CA ALA A 48 -16.52 -10.56 8.81
C ALA A 48 -17.74 -9.87 9.44
N VAL A 49 -18.30 -8.87 8.75
CA VAL A 49 -19.54 -8.20 9.15
C VAL A 49 -20.49 -8.10 7.97
N THR A 50 -21.75 -8.45 8.20
CA THR A 50 -22.84 -8.10 7.30
C THR A 50 -23.48 -6.83 7.84
N PRO A 51 -23.21 -5.65 7.27
CA PRO A 51 -23.82 -4.42 7.75
C PRO A 51 -25.34 -4.45 7.51
N THR A 52 -26.10 -4.01 8.51
CA THR A 52 -27.52 -3.71 8.33
C THR A 52 -27.67 -2.54 7.35
N PRO A 53 -28.66 -2.56 6.44
CA PRO A 53 -28.92 -1.44 5.54
C PRO A 53 -29.00 -0.10 6.28
N GLY A 54 -28.22 0.89 5.83
CA GLY A 54 -28.16 2.22 6.43
C GLY A 54 -27.16 2.38 7.59
N GLN A 55 -26.51 1.31 8.05
CA GLN A 55 -25.40 1.42 9.00
C GLN A 55 -24.06 1.56 8.26
N LYS A 56 -23.25 2.53 8.71
CA LYS A 56 -21.87 2.68 8.26
C LYS A 56 -20.96 1.75 9.07
N VAL A 57 -20.00 1.09 8.40
CA VAL A 57 -19.00 0.23 9.03
C VAL A 57 -17.80 1.04 9.52
N GLU A 58 -17.10 0.53 10.53
CA GLU A 58 -15.86 1.12 11.00
C GLU A 58 -14.72 0.85 10.01
N VAL A 59 -13.97 1.90 9.67
CA VAL A 59 -12.88 1.84 8.70
C VAL A 59 -11.60 2.39 9.32
N ALA A 60 -10.59 1.55 9.44
CA ALA A 60 -9.31 1.96 9.99
C ALA A 60 -8.54 2.85 9.00
N ALA A 61 -7.73 3.78 9.52
CA ALA A 61 -6.85 4.62 8.70
C ALA A 61 -5.75 3.84 7.93
N GLY A 62 -5.43 2.61 8.39
CA GLY A 62 -4.49 1.71 7.71
C GLY A 62 -5.16 0.72 6.76
N GLY A 63 -6.47 0.82 6.58
CA GLY A 63 -7.27 -0.15 5.84
C GLY A 63 -7.99 -1.15 6.72
N THR A 64 -9.19 -1.51 6.29
CA THR A 64 -10.02 -2.61 6.77
C THR A 64 -10.37 -3.46 5.56
N GLU A 65 -10.12 -4.76 5.66
CA GLU A 65 -10.57 -5.72 4.65
C GLU A 65 -11.93 -6.30 5.08
N PHE A 66 -12.83 -6.50 4.12
CA PHE A 66 -14.17 -7.02 4.34
C PHE A 66 -14.34 -8.31 3.55
N ASP A 67 -14.49 -9.42 4.28
CA ASP A 67 -14.85 -10.72 3.73
C ASP A 67 -16.04 -11.30 4.53
N PRO A 68 -17.25 -11.38 3.95
CA PRO A 68 -17.58 -11.03 2.57
C PRO A 68 -17.59 -9.51 2.33
N ALA A 69 -17.43 -9.11 1.06
CA ALA A 69 -17.47 -7.70 0.66
C ALA A 69 -18.80 -7.03 1.03
N VAL A 70 -18.70 -5.81 1.57
CA VAL A 70 -19.84 -5.00 2.05
C VAL A 70 -20.35 -4.05 0.96
N PRO A 71 -21.62 -3.60 0.98
CA PRO A 71 -22.09 -2.60 0.01
C PRO A 71 -21.34 -1.27 0.15
N ALA A 72 -21.07 -0.58 -0.97
CA ALA A 72 -20.37 0.70 -0.96
C ALA A 72 -21.05 1.77 -0.10
N ASP A 73 -22.39 1.75 0.00
CA ASP A 73 -23.15 2.66 0.86
C ASP A 73 -22.84 2.46 2.35
N SER A 74 -22.42 1.27 2.77
CA SER A 74 -22.03 1.03 4.16
C SER A 74 -20.67 1.62 4.51
N ILE A 75 -19.89 2.12 3.54
CA ILE A 75 -18.63 2.78 3.85
C ILE A 75 -18.90 4.23 4.26
N PRO A 76 -18.29 4.74 5.34
CA PRO A 76 -18.44 6.14 5.74
C PRO A 76 -17.93 7.08 4.65
N ASP A 77 -18.63 8.20 4.44
CA ASP A 77 -18.27 9.22 3.47
C ASP A 77 -16.86 9.80 3.74
N GLY A 78 -16.14 10.17 2.68
CA GLY A 78 -14.77 10.66 2.74
C GLY A 78 -13.70 9.56 2.81
N SER A 79 -14.09 8.30 3.01
CA SER A 79 -13.18 7.15 3.04
C SER A 79 -12.76 6.74 1.63
N TRP A 80 -11.65 6.02 1.54
CA TRP A 80 -11.10 5.47 0.31
C TRP A 80 -11.42 3.98 0.23
N ALA A 81 -12.25 3.59 -0.73
CA ALA A 81 -12.75 2.24 -0.88
C ALA A 81 -12.33 1.61 -2.22
N CYS A 82 -12.04 0.31 -2.19
CA CYS A 82 -11.90 -0.49 -3.40
C CYS A 82 -13.28 -1.06 -3.79
N ILE A 83 -13.94 -0.39 -4.73
CA ILE A 83 -15.28 -0.75 -5.20
C ILE A 83 -15.16 -1.75 -6.36
N MET A 84 -15.69 -2.95 -6.16
CA MET A 84 -15.83 -4.00 -7.18
C MET A 84 -17.31 -4.37 -7.26
N ASP A 85 -17.97 -4.04 -8.38
CA ASP A 85 -19.39 -4.37 -8.62
C ASP A 85 -20.32 -3.91 -7.48
N ASP A 86 -20.24 -2.62 -7.11
CA ASP A 86 -20.99 -1.98 -6.01
C ASP A 86 -20.73 -2.54 -4.59
N LYS A 87 -19.75 -3.45 -4.47
CA LYS A 87 -19.27 -3.99 -3.21
C LYS A 87 -17.87 -3.51 -2.90
N VAL A 88 -17.52 -3.49 -1.64
CA VAL A 88 -16.24 -3.04 -1.12
C VAL A 88 -15.65 -4.16 -0.30
N HIS A 89 -14.50 -4.66 -0.75
CA HIS A 89 -13.71 -5.64 0.00
C HIS A 89 -12.59 -5.00 0.81
N TYR A 90 -12.29 -3.71 0.56
CA TYR A 90 -11.28 -2.97 1.29
C TYR A 90 -11.65 -1.50 1.36
N ALA A 91 -11.57 -0.90 2.55
CA ALA A 91 -11.68 0.55 2.70
C ALA A 91 -10.66 1.07 3.70
N SER A 92 -10.26 2.33 3.55
CA SER A 92 -9.38 3.04 4.48
C SER A 92 -9.89 4.45 4.72
N SER A 93 -9.80 4.94 5.96
CA SER A 93 -10.14 6.33 6.27
C SER A 93 -9.10 7.32 5.72
N ASP A 94 -7.90 6.85 5.39
CA ASP A 94 -6.86 7.64 4.73
C ASP A 94 -6.59 7.10 3.31
N LYS A 95 -6.21 8.00 2.38
CA LYS A 95 -5.90 7.61 0.99
C LYS A 95 -4.74 6.63 0.91
N GLY A 96 -3.77 6.75 1.81
CA GLY A 96 -2.52 6.01 1.75
C GLY A 96 -1.86 6.15 0.37
N ALA A 97 -1.46 5.02 -0.21
CA ALA A 97 -0.91 4.95 -1.56
C ALA A 97 -1.92 5.29 -2.68
N GLY A 98 -3.23 5.33 -2.37
CA GLY A 98 -4.29 5.48 -3.37
C GLY A 98 -4.63 4.19 -4.12
N GLU A 99 -4.00 3.07 -3.75
CA GLU A 99 -4.17 1.76 -4.34
C GLU A 99 -4.57 0.74 -3.27
N CYS A 100 -5.43 -0.21 -3.64
CA CYS A 100 -5.85 -1.30 -2.80
C CYS A 100 -4.68 -2.29 -2.63
N PRO A 101 -4.25 -2.60 -1.40
CA PRO A 101 -3.15 -3.53 -1.17
C PRO A 101 -3.53 -4.99 -1.44
N VAL A 102 -4.82 -5.30 -1.61
CA VAL A 102 -5.33 -6.66 -1.82
C VAL A 102 -5.32 -7.03 -3.31
N CYS A 103 -5.81 -6.13 -4.18
CA CYS A 103 -5.97 -6.41 -5.60
C CYS A 103 -5.20 -5.44 -6.53
N GLY A 104 -4.58 -4.39 -5.99
CA GLY A 104 -3.82 -3.40 -6.76
C GLY A 104 -4.67 -2.39 -7.54
N MET A 105 -5.99 -2.38 -7.36
CA MET A 105 -6.87 -1.39 -8.01
C MET A 105 -6.81 -0.02 -7.32
N ASN A 106 -7.07 1.06 -8.04
CA ASN A 106 -7.15 2.41 -7.44
C ASN A 106 -8.35 2.53 -6.49
N LEU A 107 -8.14 3.19 -5.36
CA LEU A 107 -9.19 3.49 -4.40
C LEU A 107 -10.04 4.68 -4.87
N ALA A 108 -11.35 4.56 -4.71
CA ALA A 108 -12.30 5.64 -4.94
C ALA A 108 -12.71 6.28 -3.61
N GLN A 109 -12.83 7.61 -3.57
CA GLN A 109 -13.35 8.28 -2.38
C GLN A 109 -14.87 8.15 -2.32
N THR A 110 -15.40 7.61 -1.23
CA THR A 110 -16.82 7.48 -0.97
C THR A 110 -17.41 8.82 -0.58
N GLY A 111 -18.67 9.08 -0.93
CA GLY A 111 -19.38 10.28 -0.46
C GLY A 111 -18.86 11.62 -0.96
N THR A 112 -17.83 11.64 -1.81
CA THR A 112 -17.41 12.86 -2.50
C THR A 112 -18.50 13.16 -3.52
N LYS A 113 -19.39 14.08 -3.19
CA LYS A 113 -20.21 14.74 -4.20
C LYS A 113 -19.24 15.58 -5.01
N GLU A 114 -18.73 15.02 -6.10
CA GLU A 114 -17.93 15.77 -7.06
C GLU A 114 -18.78 16.95 -7.55
N GLY A 115 -18.49 18.16 -7.06
CA GLY A 115 -18.84 19.43 -7.68
C GLY A 115 -20.33 19.71 -7.88
N GLU A 116 -20.89 20.50 -6.97
CA GLU A 116 -21.86 21.55 -7.35
C GLU A 116 -21.11 22.75 -7.92
#